data_AF-A0A352B686-F1
#
_entry.id   AF-A0A352B686-F1
#
_cell.length_a   1.000
_cell.length_b   1.000
_cell.length_c   1.000
_cell.angle_alpha   90.00
_cell.angle_beta   90.00
_cell.angle_gamma   90.00
#
_symmetry.space_group_name_H-M   'P 1'
#
loop_
_entity.id
_entity.type
_entity.pdbx_description
1 polymer ?
#
loop_
_entity_poly.entity_id
_entity_poly.type
_entity_poly.pdbx_seq_one_letter_code
_entity_poly.pdbx_strand_id
1 'polypeptide(L)'
;MNKPAVKIAVRGLSFYYGDHRALEDNTLDILAGQVTAFIGPSGCGKSTHLRCYNRMFDLYPGHRAEGEVLMDGVNLLDPAVPALTLRQRVGMIFQKPTPFPMSIADNVAYGLRLQGRISRTELADRIEAALRAAALWDEVADKLTEPGTALSGGQQQ
;
A
#
# COMPACT_ATOMS: atom_id res chain seq x y z
N MET A 1 -3.92 30.35 -8.16
CA MET A 1 -4.20 29.00 -7.63
C MET A 1 -2.97 28.52 -6.89
N ASN A 2 -3.09 28.13 -5.63
CA ASN A 2 -1.94 27.68 -4.84
C ASN A 2 -1.49 26.30 -5.36
N LYS A 3 -0.19 26.14 -5.68
CA LYS A 3 0.35 24.85 -6.11
C LYS A 3 0.14 23.83 -4.98
N PRO A 4 -0.37 22.61 -5.25
CA PRO A 4 -0.55 21.62 -4.19
C PRO A 4 0.79 21.30 -3.53
N ALA A 5 0.78 21.14 -2.21
CA ALA A 5 1.98 20.81 -1.45
C ALA A 5 2.55 19.45 -1.86
N VAL A 6 3.87 19.27 -1.77
CA VAL A 6 4.50 17.97 -2.00
C VAL A 6 4.20 17.06 -0.82
N LYS A 7 3.64 15.87 -1.09
CA LYS A 7 3.36 14.85 -0.08
C LYS A 7 4.53 13.89 0.09
N ILE A 8 5.11 13.45 -1.02
CA ILE A 8 6.30 12.60 -1.06
C ILE A 8 7.33 13.24 -1.98
N ALA A 9 8.54 13.47 -1.47
CA ALA A 9 9.68 13.95 -2.24
C ALA A 9 10.74 12.84 -2.33
N VAL A 10 11.10 12.45 -3.55
CA VAL A 10 12.10 11.43 -3.83
C VAL A 10 13.35 12.11 -4.36
N ARG A 11 14.52 11.86 -3.76
CA ARG A 11 15.79 12.49 -4.12
C ARG A 11 16.85 11.42 -4.31
N GLY A 12 17.36 11.33 -5.54
CA GLY A 12 18.44 10.40 -5.92
C GLY A 12 18.19 8.93 -5.58
N LEU A 13 16.93 8.48 -5.68
CA LEU A 13 16.55 7.12 -5.31
C LEU A 13 17.21 6.10 -6.23
N SER A 14 18.02 5.25 -5.62
CA SER A 14 18.62 4.08 -6.27
C SER A 14 18.18 2.82 -5.55
N PHE A 15 17.95 1.74 -6.30
CA PHE A 15 17.49 0.48 -5.72
C PHE A 15 18.25 -0.68 -6.30
N TYR A 16 18.56 -1.66 -5.46
CA TYR A 16 19.36 -2.81 -5.82
C TYR A 16 18.69 -4.12 -5.39
N TYR A 17 18.70 -5.07 -6.31
CA TYR A 17 18.40 -6.48 -6.07
C TYR A 17 19.73 -7.23 -5.97
N GLY A 18 20.27 -7.38 -4.75
CA GLY A 18 21.65 -7.83 -4.57
C GLY A 18 22.62 -6.85 -5.21
N ASP A 19 23.42 -7.31 -6.16
CA ASP A 19 24.38 -6.46 -6.88
C ASP A 19 23.79 -5.75 -8.10
N HIS A 20 22.58 -6.14 -8.52
CA HIS A 20 21.93 -5.54 -9.68
C HIS A 20 21.19 -4.25 -9.31
N ARG A 21 21.65 -3.12 -9.85
CA ARG A 21 20.97 -1.81 -9.73
C ARG A 21 19.79 -1.75 -10.69
N ALA A 22 18.57 -1.66 -10.15
CA ALA A 22 17.33 -1.62 -10.92
C ALA A 22 16.68 -0.23 -10.98
N LEU A 23 17.00 0.66 -10.03
CA LEU A 23 16.68 2.09 -10.13
C LEU A 23 17.97 2.90 -10.05
N GLU A 24 18.08 3.90 -10.90
CA GLU A 24 19.27 4.73 -11.06
C GLU A 24 18.90 6.19 -10.83
N ASP A 25 19.22 6.73 -9.65
CA ASP A 25 19.18 8.17 -9.33
C ASP A 25 17.83 8.86 -9.62
N ASN A 26 16.73 8.21 -9.26
CA ASN A 26 15.39 8.72 -9.54
C ASN A 26 15.03 9.90 -8.61
N THR A 27 14.54 11.00 -9.20
CA THR A 27 14.10 12.19 -8.47
C THR A 27 12.74 12.65 -8.97
N LEU A 28 11.75 12.74 -8.07
CA LEU A 28 10.40 13.20 -8.39
C LEU A 28 9.64 13.67 -7.15
N ASP A 29 8.59 14.45 -7.37
CA ASP A 29 7.64 14.86 -6.32
C ASP A 29 6.25 14.29 -6.61
N ILE A 30 5.61 13.75 -5.57
CA ILE A 30 4.20 13.37 -5.56
C ILE A 30 3.43 14.42 -4.76
N LEU A 31 2.44 15.02 -5.39
CA LEU A 31 1.65 16.11 -4.82
C LEU A 31 0.52 15.57 -3.93
N ALA A 32 0.22 16.30 -2.85
CA ALA A 32 -0.86 15.97 -1.93
C ALA A 32 -2.24 16.07 -2.61
N GLY A 33 -3.09 15.07 -2.39
CA GLY A 33 -4.45 15.05 -2.91
C GLY A 33 -4.54 14.93 -4.44
N GLN A 34 -3.47 14.46 -5.10
CA GLN A 34 -3.43 14.26 -6.54
C GLN A 34 -3.26 12.78 -6.87
N VAL A 35 -3.82 12.37 -8.01
CA VAL A 35 -3.55 11.05 -8.60
C VAL A 35 -2.30 11.16 -9.46
N THR A 36 -1.28 10.37 -9.14
CA THR A 36 -0.03 10.31 -9.91
C THR A 36 0.10 8.94 -10.56
N ALA A 37 0.21 8.90 -11.89
CA ALA A 37 0.37 7.66 -12.65
C ALA A 37 1.84 7.47 -13.06
N PHE A 38 2.38 6.27 -12.82
CA PHE A 38 3.69 5.85 -13.30
C PHE A 38 3.50 4.98 -14.54
N ILE A 39 3.92 5.48 -15.71
CA ILE A 39 3.73 4.79 -16.99
C ILE A 39 5.10 4.50 -17.61
N GLY A 40 5.26 3.28 -18.14
CA GLY A 40 6.47 2.87 -18.82
C GLY A 40 6.48 1.37 -19.13
N PRO A 41 7.45 0.87 -19.93
CA PRO A 41 7.54 -0.53 -20.32
C PRO A 41 7.60 -1.51 -19.15
N SER A 42 7.26 -2.77 -19.37
CA SER A 42 7.48 -3.81 -18.36
C SER A 42 8.95 -3.86 -17.95
N GLY A 43 9.23 -4.06 -16.65
CA GLY A 43 10.60 -4.10 -16.13
C GLY A 43 11.27 -2.74 -15.89
N CYS A 44 10.68 -1.60 -16.28
CA CYS A 44 11.31 -0.28 -16.09
C CYS A 44 11.34 0.24 -14.63
N GLY A 45 11.12 -0.63 -13.63
CA GLY A 45 11.28 -0.28 -12.22
C GLY A 45 10.06 0.32 -11.50
N LYS A 46 8.90 0.50 -12.15
CA LYS A 46 7.69 1.09 -11.51
C LYS A 46 7.33 0.44 -10.17
N SER A 47 7.17 -0.88 -10.15
CA SER A 47 6.81 -1.61 -8.92
C SER A 47 7.93 -1.55 -7.87
N THR A 48 9.19 -1.55 -8.30
CA THR A 48 10.35 -1.34 -7.43
C THR A 48 10.28 0.03 -6.75
N HIS A 49 9.96 1.07 -7.52
CA HIS A 49 9.83 2.43 -7.05
C HIS A 49 8.70 2.57 -6.02
N LEU A 50 7.52 1.99 -6.28
CA LEU A 50 6.39 2.03 -5.35
C LEU A 50 6.68 1.29 -4.03
N ARG A 51 7.41 0.16 -4.07
CA ARG A 51 7.81 -0.59 -2.87
C ARG A 51 8.73 0.19 -1.93
N CYS A 52 9.39 1.24 -2.41
CA CYS A 52 10.22 2.10 -1.58
C CYS A 52 9.39 2.96 -0.61
N TYR A 53 8.15 3.30 -0.97
CA TYR A 53 7.31 4.20 -0.16
C TYR A 53 6.76 3.56 1.11
N ASN A 54 6.71 2.24 1.19
CA ASN A 54 6.28 1.51 2.38
C ASN A 54 7.29 0.47 2.88
N ARG A 55 8.52 0.51 2.32
CA ARG A 55 9.61 -0.43 2.61
C ARG A 55 9.15 -1.88 2.59
N MET A 56 8.38 -2.25 1.57
CA MET A 56 8.02 -3.65 1.34
C MET A 56 9.24 -4.49 0.93
N PHE A 57 10.29 -3.85 0.42
CA PHE A 57 11.53 -4.53 0.07
C PHE A 57 12.30 -5.09 1.28
N ASP A 58 12.11 -4.53 2.49
CA ASP A 58 12.74 -5.02 3.73
C ASP A 58 12.42 -6.50 4.03
N LEU A 59 11.36 -7.04 3.44
CA LEU A 59 10.97 -8.44 3.60
C LEU A 59 11.86 -9.41 2.80
N TYR A 60 12.73 -8.89 1.94
CA TYR A 60 13.53 -9.68 1.01
C TYR A 60 15.03 -9.42 1.25
N PRO A 61 15.79 -10.43 1.69
CA PRO A 61 17.23 -10.29 1.90
C PRO A 61 17.98 -9.83 0.64
N GLY A 62 19.00 -8.99 0.84
CA GLY A 62 19.85 -8.49 -0.25
C GLY A 62 19.24 -7.34 -1.06
N HIS A 63 17.99 -6.92 -0.77
CA HIS A 63 17.42 -5.72 -1.36
C HIS A 63 17.85 -4.48 -0.57
N ARG A 64 18.21 -3.40 -1.26
CA ARG A 64 18.49 -2.11 -0.61
C ARG A 64 18.01 -0.94 -1.46
N ALA A 65 17.67 0.15 -0.78
CA ALA A 65 17.38 1.44 -1.38
C ALA A 65 18.36 2.49 -0.83
N GLU A 66 18.83 3.38 -1.68
CA GLU A 66 19.73 4.49 -1.37
C GLU A 66 19.11 5.80 -1.86
N GLY A 67 19.53 6.93 -1.27
CA GLY A 67 18.92 8.25 -1.50
C GLY A 67 17.90 8.59 -0.42
N GLU A 68 16.93 9.44 -0.76
CA GLU A 68 15.91 9.90 0.19
C GLU A 68 14.51 9.75 -0.37
N VAL A 69 13.60 9.26 0.48
CA VAL A 69 12.17 9.28 0.23
C VAL A 69 11.52 9.98 1.40
N LEU A 70 11.22 11.27 1.24
CA LEU A 70 10.69 12.12 2.30
C LEU A 70 9.17 12.15 2.23
N MET A 71 8.49 11.78 3.31
CA MET A 71 7.04 11.98 3.47
C MET A 71 6.78 12.80 4.72
N ASP A 72 6.13 13.95 4.55
CA ASP A 72 5.88 14.91 5.64
C ASP A 72 7.17 15.27 6.43
N GLY A 73 8.29 15.43 5.71
CA GLY A 73 9.60 15.76 6.29
C GLY A 73 10.38 14.60 6.91
N VAL A 74 9.81 13.38 6.93
CA VAL A 74 10.48 12.18 7.47
C VAL A 74 11.03 11.34 6.33
N ASN A 75 12.34 11.01 6.37
CA ASN A 75 12.92 10.07 5.41
C ASN A 75 12.49 8.65 5.74
N LEU A 76 11.73 8.04 4.83
CA LEU A 76 11.16 6.71 4.99
C LEU A 76 12.23 5.62 4.99
N LEU A 77 13.37 5.86 4.32
CA LEU A 77 14.48 4.92 4.23
C LEU A 77 15.35 4.89 5.51
N ASP A 78 15.12 5.80 6.46
CA ASP A 78 15.85 5.82 7.72
C ASP A 78 15.52 4.55 8.55
N PRO A 79 16.53 3.75 8.96
CA PRO A 79 16.32 2.57 9.81
C PRO A 79 15.61 2.87 11.14
N ALA A 80 15.70 4.10 11.64
CA ALA A 80 15.00 4.54 12.85
C ALA A 80 13.47 4.65 12.66
N VAL A 81 12.98 4.74 11.42
CA VAL A 81 11.55 4.74 11.12
C VAL A 81 11.02 3.30 11.16
N PRO A 82 10.07 2.97 12.06
CA PRO A 82 9.53 1.62 12.15
C PRO A 82 8.70 1.27 10.90
N ALA A 83 9.05 0.18 10.24
CA ALA A 83 8.36 -0.28 9.02
C ALA A 83 6.85 -0.52 9.25
N LEU A 84 6.45 -0.97 10.45
CA LEU A 84 5.04 -1.18 10.78
C LEU A 84 4.24 0.14 10.76
N THR A 85 4.76 1.19 11.39
CA THR A 85 4.15 2.53 11.38
C THR A 85 4.07 3.08 9.96
N LEU A 86 5.09 2.84 9.14
CA LEU A 86 5.08 3.25 7.75
C LEU A 86 3.97 2.56 6.94
N ARG A 87 3.82 1.24 7.09
CA ARG A 87 2.80 0.45 6.38
C ARG A 87 1.36 0.75 6.84
N GLN A 88 1.19 1.32 8.04
CA GLN A 88 -0.10 1.88 8.48
C GLN A 88 -0.44 3.20 7.78
N ARG A 89 0.56 3.97 7.33
CA ARG A 89 0.38 5.26 6.65
C ARG A 89 0.34 5.14 5.13
N VAL A 90 1.01 4.14 4.56
CA VAL A 90 1.11 3.92 3.11
C VAL A 90 0.58 2.54 2.76
N GLY A 91 -0.69 2.51 2.34
CA GLY A 91 -1.33 1.31 1.80
C GLY A 91 -0.78 0.94 0.41
N MET A 92 -0.74 -0.35 0.12
CA MET A 92 -0.33 -0.87 -1.18
C MET A 92 -1.22 -2.04 -1.58
N ILE A 93 -1.76 -1.98 -2.79
CA ILE A 93 -2.58 -3.04 -3.40
C ILE A 93 -1.72 -3.71 -4.47
N PHE A 94 -1.75 -5.04 -4.51
CA PHE A 94 -0.98 -5.84 -5.46
C PHE A 94 -1.85 -6.29 -6.63
N GLN A 95 -1.22 -6.51 -7.78
CA GLN A 95 -1.90 -6.97 -9.00
C GLN A 95 -2.58 -8.34 -8.83
N LYS A 96 -2.01 -9.21 -8.00
CA LYS A 96 -2.62 -10.50 -7.68
C LYS A 96 -3.34 -10.34 -6.34
N PRO A 97 -4.67 -10.47 -6.29
CA PRO A 97 -5.38 -10.42 -5.03
C PRO A 97 -5.01 -11.65 -4.19
N THR A 98 -4.81 -11.44 -2.89
CA THR A 98 -4.44 -12.48 -1.93
C THR A 98 -5.25 -12.30 -0.65
N PRO A 99 -6.57 -12.59 -0.67
CA PRO A 99 -7.35 -12.59 0.55
C PRO A 99 -6.78 -13.62 1.52
N PHE A 100 -6.73 -13.27 2.80
CA PHE A 100 -6.36 -14.20 3.85
C PHE A 100 -7.42 -15.31 3.97
N PRO A 101 -7.05 -16.52 4.44
CA PRO A 101 -7.96 -17.65 4.64
C PRO A 101 -8.83 -17.45 5.90
N MET A 102 -9.53 -16.32 5.94
CA MET A 102 -10.43 -15.83 6.97
C MET A 102 -11.66 -15.23 6.31
N SER A 103 -12.64 -14.80 7.11
CA SER A 103 -13.91 -14.33 6.56
C SER A 103 -13.75 -13.07 5.69
N ILE A 104 -14.72 -12.79 4.81
CA ILE A 104 -14.77 -11.54 4.03
C ILE A 104 -14.73 -10.32 4.97
N ALA A 105 -15.58 -10.33 6.01
CA ALA A 105 -15.62 -9.25 6.99
C ALA A 105 -14.28 -9.06 7.70
N ASP A 106 -13.62 -10.16 8.09
CA ASP A 106 -12.35 -10.06 8.78
C ASP A 106 -11.23 -9.59 7.84
N ASN A 107 -11.24 -9.97 6.55
CA ASN A 107 -10.29 -9.47 5.55
C ASN A 107 -10.36 -7.94 5.44
N VAL A 108 -11.57 -7.39 5.32
CA VAL A 108 -11.80 -5.94 5.24
C VAL A 108 -11.42 -5.25 6.57
N ALA A 109 -11.74 -5.88 7.70
CA ALA A 109 -11.45 -5.36 9.03
C ALA A 109 -9.97 -5.46 9.45
N TYR A 110 -9.15 -6.23 8.75
CA TYR A 110 -7.82 -6.63 9.21
C TYR A 110 -6.94 -5.43 9.56
N GLY A 111 -6.84 -4.46 8.64
CA GLY A 111 -6.05 -3.23 8.87
C GLY A 111 -6.58 -2.38 10.02
N LEU A 112 -7.90 -2.27 10.16
CA LEU A 112 -8.55 -1.50 11.24
C LEU A 112 -8.25 -2.11 12.61
N ARG A 113 -8.28 -3.43 12.74
CA ARG A 113 -7.95 -4.15 13.99
C ARG A 113 -6.49 -3.97 14.40
N LEU A 114 -5.58 -3.79 13.44
CA LEU A 114 -4.16 -3.53 13.71
C LEU A 114 -3.89 -2.10 14.20
N GLN A 115 -4.78 -1.16 13.95
CA GLN A 115 -4.61 0.25 14.34
C GLN A 115 -5.09 0.54 15.77
N GLY A 116 -5.84 -0.37 16.39
CA GLY A 116 -6.25 -0.25 17.80
C GLY A 116 -7.66 -0.77 18.07
N ARG A 117 -8.23 -0.31 19.19
CA ARG A 117 -9.56 -0.72 19.64
C ARG A 117 -10.64 0.11 18.94
N ILE A 118 -11.41 -0.53 18.07
CA ILE A 118 -12.63 -0.02 17.46
C ILE A 118 -13.84 -0.75 18.08
N SER A 119 -14.96 -0.04 18.25
CA SER A 119 -16.19 -0.66 18.75
C SER A 119 -16.77 -1.63 17.72
N ARG A 120 -17.54 -2.64 18.16
CA ARG A 120 -18.14 -3.60 17.22
C ARG A 120 -19.06 -2.93 16.20
N THR A 121 -19.83 -1.94 16.65
CA THR A 121 -20.75 -1.17 15.78
C THR A 121 -19.97 -0.38 14.74
N GLU A 122 -18.95 0.38 15.16
CA GLU A 122 -18.13 1.14 14.22
C GLU A 122 -17.40 0.21 13.24
N LEU A 123 -16.93 -0.96 13.68
CA LEU A 123 -16.30 -1.92 12.77
C LEU A 123 -17.26 -2.39 11.68
N ALA A 124 -18.51 -2.72 12.06
CA ALA A 124 -19.54 -3.14 11.10
C ALA A 124 -19.82 -2.03 10.08
N ASP A 125 -20.00 -0.79 10.53
CA ASP A 125 -20.26 0.36 9.66
C ASP A 125 -19.10 0.59 8.67
N ARG A 126 -17.85 0.45 9.13
CA ARG A 126 -16.66 0.60 8.28
C ARG A 126 -16.53 -0.52 7.25
N ILE A 127 -16.85 -1.77 7.63
CA ILE A 127 -16.85 -2.91 6.71
C ILE A 127 -17.88 -2.69 5.61
N GLU A 128 -19.12 -2.36 5.97
CA GLU A 128 -20.19 -2.09 5.00
C GLU A 128 -19.81 -0.93 4.08
N ALA A 129 -19.32 0.19 4.62
CA ALA A 129 -18.91 1.34 3.84
C ALA A 129 -17.80 1.00 2.83
N ALA A 130 -16.79 0.21 3.23
CA ALA A 130 -15.72 -0.22 2.35
C ALA A 130 -16.22 -1.12 1.22
N LEU A 131 -17.07 -2.10 1.54
CA LEU A 131 -17.66 -3.02 0.56
C LEU A 131 -18.60 -2.30 -0.42
N ARG A 132 -19.35 -1.29 0.05
CA ARG A 132 -20.16 -0.44 -0.84
C ARG A 132 -19.31 0.44 -1.75
N ALA A 133 -18.22 1.01 -1.24
CA ALA A 133 -17.28 1.80 -2.05
C ALA A 133 -16.60 0.96 -3.13
N ALA A 134 -16.40 -0.34 -2.87
CA ALA A 134 -15.90 -1.31 -3.83
C ALA A 134 -16.99 -1.91 -4.74
N ALA A 135 -18.25 -1.46 -4.63
CA ALA A 135 -19.41 -2.01 -5.34
C ALA A 135 -19.62 -3.53 -5.13
N LEU A 136 -19.19 -4.07 -3.99
CA LEU A 136 -19.22 -5.50 -3.67
C LEU A 136 -20.31 -5.88 -2.66
N TRP A 137 -20.83 -4.90 -1.91
CA TRP A 137 -21.75 -5.14 -0.78
C TRP A 137 -22.95 -6.03 -1.13
N ASP A 138 -23.66 -5.72 -2.22
CA ASP A 138 -24.90 -6.42 -2.58
C ASP A 138 -24.66 -7.90 -2.95
N GLU A 139 -23.42 -8.29 -3.25
CA GLU A 139 -23.05 -9.67 -3.61
C GLU A 139 -22.56 -10.49 -2.40
N VAL A 140 -22.15 -9.83 -1.31
CA VAL A 140 -21.45 -10.48 -0.18
C VAL A 140 -22.09 -10.22 1.19
N ALA A 141 -23.13 -9.39 1.27
CA ALA A 141 -23.77 -9.01 2.53
C ALA A 141 -24.26 -10.23 3.35
N ASP A 142 -24.77 -11.26 2.67
CA ASP A 142 -25.22 -12.52 3.26
C ASP A 142 -24.08 -13.53 3.50
N LYS A 143 -22.87 -13.23 3.02
CA LYS A 143 -21.70 -14.13 3.01
C LYS A 143 -20.52 -13.58 3.79
N LEU A 144 -20.71 -12.55 4.61
CA LEU A 144 -19.62 -11.87 5.33
C LEU A 144 -18.75 -12.81 6.19
N THR A 145 -19.31 -13.92 6.66
CA THR A 145 -18.61 -14.96 7.44
C THR A 145 -17.93 -16.03 6.59
N GLU A 146 -18.23 -16.10 5.28
CA GLU A 146 -17.59 -17.04 4.37
C GLU A 146 -16.12 -16.67 4.12
N PRO A 147 -15.25 -17.64 3.81
CA PRO A 147 -13.85 -17.37 3.52
C PRO A 147 -13.69 -16.42 2.32
N GLY A 148 -12.84 -15.39 2.44
CA GLY A 148 -12.54 -14.48 1.34
C GLY A 148 -11.95 -15.17 0.09
N THR A 149 -11.37 -16.36 0.26
CA THR A 149 -10.88 -17.21 -0.84
C THR A 149 -12.00 -17.85 -1.68
N ALA A 150 -13.25 -17.83 -1.22
CA ALA A 150 -14.41 -18.35 -1.95
C ALA A 150 -14.94 -17.35 -3.00
N LEU A 151 -14.53 -16.08 -2.91
CA LEU A 151 -14.89 -15.04 -3.88
C LEU A 151 -14.27 -15.33 -5.25
N SER A 152 -14.96 -14.89 -6.31
CA SER A 152 -14.40 -14.90 -7.66
C SER A 152 -13.19 -13.97 -7.78
N GLY A 153 -12.32 -14.17 -8.77
CA GLY A 153 -11.12 -13.34 -8.94
C GLY A 153 -11.40 -11.84 -9.09
N GLY A 154 -12.53 -11.46 -9.69
CA GLY A 154 -12.94 -10.06 -9.81
C GLY A 154 -13.45 -9.47 -8.49
N GLN A 155 -14.12 -10.26 -7.66
CA GLN A 155 -14.56 -9.85 -6.32
C GLN A 155 -13.41 -9.80 -5.30
N GLN A 156 -12.36 -10.62 -5.52
CA GLN A 156 -11.16 -10.58 -4.69
C GLN A 156 -10.28 -9.34 -4.95
N GLN A 157 -10.42 -8.72 -6.13
CA GLN A 157 -9.59 -7.59 -6.59
C GLN A 157 -10.13 -6.25 -6.11
#